data_AF-A0A535ZYG6-F1
#
_entry.id   AF-A0A535ZYG6-F1
#
_cell.length_a   1.000
_cell.length_b   1.000
_cell.length_c   1.000
_cell.angle_alpha   90.00
_cell.angle_beta   90.00
_cell.angle_gamma   90.00
#
_symmetry.space_group_name_H-M   'P 1'
#
loop_
_entity.id
_entity.type
_entity.pdbx_description
1 polymer ?
#
loop_
_entity_poly.entity_id
_entity_poly.type
_entity_poly.pdbx_seq_one_letter_code
_entity_poly.pdbx_strand_id
1 'polypeptide(L)'
;MRTQRNARIELAVGAAAIMLGLWLGLAQLEWAVLAITIALVLALEWINTSLELAVTLASPERHPSAKAAKDVAAACVLLGATTSVIVGILVLGLPLISRLAGK
;
A
#
# COMPACT_ATOMS: atom_id res chain seq x y z
N MET A 1 12.95 -10.82 4.93
CA MET A 1 12.43 -11.54 3.72
C MET A 1 10.94 -11.30 3.48
N ARG A 2 10.07 -11.23 4.50
CA ARG A 2 8.63 -10.96 4.32
C ARG A 2 8.32 -9.55 3.79
N THR A 3 8.97 -8.52 4.34
CA THR A 3 8.89 -7.10 3.91
C THR A 3 9.22 -6.95 2.42
N GLN A 4 10.32 -7.56 1.96
CA GLN A 4 10.66 -7.56 0.53
C GLN A 4 9.60 -8.21 -0.39
N ARG A 5 8.84 -9.19 0.12
CA ARG A 5 7.75 -9.81 -0.65
C ARG A 5 6.52 -8.90 -0.68
N ASN A 6 6.16 -8.29 0.45
CA ASN A 6 5.04 -7.37 0.56
C ASN A 6 5.24 -6.16 -0.36
N ALA A 7 6.41 -5.52 -0.28
CA ALA A 7 6.77 -4.41 -1.16
C ALA A 7 6.64 -4.75 -2.67
N ARG A 8 7.02 -5.97 -3.10
CA ARG A 8 6.84 -6.40 -4.51
C ARG A 8 5.37 -6.53 -4.89
N ILE A 9 4.54 -7.05 -3.99
CA ILE A 9 3.09 -7.20 -4.21
C ILE A 9 2.45 -5.82 -4.29
N GLU A 10 2.75 -4.93 -3.34
CA GLU A 10 2.23 -3.55 -3.31
C GLU A 10 2.61 -2.79 -4.57
N LEU A 11 3.86 -2.91 -5.04
CA LEU A 11 4.30 -2.28 -6.28
C LEU A 11 3.57 -2.85 -7.50
N ALA A 12 3.41 -4.18 -7.58
CA ALA A 12 2.69 -4.82 -8.67
C ALA A 12 1.20 -4.43 -8.70
N VAL A 13 0.55 -4.38 -7.53
CA VAL A 13 -0.84 -3.94 -7.39
C VAL A 13 -0.99 -2.46 -7.74
N GLY A 14 -0.07 -1.60 -7.29
CA GLY A 14 -0.04 -0.18 -7.66
C GLY A 14 0.13 0.02 -9.17
N ALA A 15 1.03 -0.73 -9.81
CA ALA A 15 1.21 -0.70 -11.26
C ALA A 15 -0.06 -1.16 -12.01
N ALA A 16 -0.71 -2.22 -11.53
CA ALA A 16 -1.98 -2.70 -12.09
C ALA A 16 -3.09 -1.64 -11.94
N ALA A 17 -3.19 -0.97 -10.80
CA ALA A 17 -4.15 0.09 -10.56
C ALA A 17 -3.93 1.29 -11.49
N ILE A 18 -2.68 1.66 -11.76
CA ILE A 18 -2.32 2.71 -12.74
C ILE A 18 -2.75 2.29 -14.15
N MET A 19 -2.42 1.08 -14.59
CA MET A 19 -2.84 0.59 -15.91
C MET A 19 -4.36 0.58 -16.06
N LEU A 20 -5.07 0.17 -15.00
CA LEU A 20 -6.53 0.18 -14.99
C LEU A 20 -7.10 1.61 -15.03
N GLY A 21 -6.52 2.53 -14.27
CA GLY A 21 -6.91 3.94 -14.29
C GLY A 21 -6.74 4.59 -15.66
N LEU A 22 -5.66 4.26 -16.38
CA LEU A 22 -5.44 4.73 -17.76
C LEU A 22 -6.50 4.16 -18.71
N TRP A 23 -6.82 2.88 -18.60
CA TRP A 23 -7.82 2.22 -19.44
C TRP A 23 -9.24 2.75 -19.20
N LEU A 24 -9.59 3.01 -17.94
CA LEU A 24 -10.89 3.54 -17.54
C LEU A 24 -11.08 5.03 -17.90
N GLY A 25 -9.97 5.77 -18.06
CA GLY A 25 -10.01 7.19 -18.39
C GLY A 25 -10.39 8.06 -17.18
N LEU A 26 -9.74 7.81 -16.04
CA LEU A 26 -10.00 8.53 -14.80
C LEU A 26 -9.81 10.05 -14.95
N ALA A 27 -10.64 10.80 -14.25
CA ALA A 27 -10.54 12.25 -14.11
C ALA A 27 -9.31 12.65 -13.27
N GLN A 28 -8.92 13.93 -13.37
CA GLN A 28 -7.72 14.44 -12.70
C GLN A 28 -7.75 14.27 -11.16
N LEU A 29 -8.92 14.42 -10.54
CA LEU A 29 -9.07 14.25 -9.09
C LEU A 29 -8.93 12.78 -8.67
N GLU A 30 -9.48 11.85 -9.46
CA GLU A 30 -9.37 10.41 -9.23
C GLU A 30 -7.91 9.96 -9.33
N TRP A 31 -7.17 10.49 -10.31
CA TRP A 31 -5.73 10.30 -10.41
C TRP A 31 -4.94 10.83 -9.21
N ALA A 32 -5.30 12.01 -8.71
CA ALA A 32 -4.65 12.58 -7.53
C ALA A 32 -4.86 11.67 -6.30
N VAL A 33 -6.09 11.20 -6.08
CA VAL A 33 -6.41 10.27 -5.00
C VAL A 33 -5.66 8.95 -5.15
N LEU A 34 -5.65 8.38 -6.37
CA LEU A 34 -4.95 7.12 -6.65
C LEU A 34 -3.43 7.25 -6.41
N ALA A 35 -2.81 8.32 -6.89
CA ALA A 35 -1.39 8.58 -6.72
C ALA A 35 -1.00 8.75 -5.24
N ILE A 36 -1.75 9.55 -4.48
CA ILE A 36 -1.53 9.74 -3.04
C ILE A 36 -1.68 8.41 -2.29
N THR A 37 -2.69 7.61 -2.66
CA THR A 37 -2.97 6.33 -2.02
C THR A 37 -1.83 5.33 -2.24
N ILE A 38 -1.33 5.20 -3.47
CA ILE A 38 -0.19 4.34 -3.80
C ILE A 38 1.06 4.82 -3.06
N ALA A 39 1.33 6.13 -3.08
CA ALA A 39 2.50 6.71 -2.41
C ALA A 39 2.46 6.47 -0.89
N LEU A 40 1.28 6.57 -0.26
CA LEU A 40 1.10 6.32 1.16
C LEU A 40 1.46 4.88 1.56
N VAL A 41 0.98 3.88 0.81
CA VAL A 41 1.28 2.46 1.09
C VAL A 41 2.78 2.20 0.99
N LEU A 42 3.41 2.65 -0.11
CA LEU A 42 4.85 2.48 -0.31
C LEU A 42 5.67 3.19 0.77
N ALA A 43 5.26 4.39 1.18
CA ALA A 43 5.90 5.12 2.26
C ALA A 43 5.79 4.36 3.60
N LEU A 44 4.63 3.80 3.92
CA LEU A 44 4.44 3.00 5.14
C LEU A 44 5.31 1.75 5.13
N GLU A 45 5.43 1.05 3.99
CA GLU A 45 6.26 -0.15 3.88
C GLU A 45 7.76 0.17 4.00
N TRP A 46 8.21 1.30 3.43
CA TRP A 46 9.57 1.78 3.61
C TRP A 46 9.86 2.22 5.05
N ILE A 47 8.92 2.91 5.70
CA ILE A 47 9.04 3.27 7.12
C ILE A 47 9.11 2.00 7.98
N ASN A 48 8.25 1.02 7.74
CA ASN A 48 8.26 -0.28 8.43
C ASN A 48 9.60 -0.99 8.27
N THR A 49 10.14 -1.06 7.05
CA THR A 49 11.46 -1.64 6.79
C THR A 49 12.57 -0.88 7.51
N SER A 50 12.55 0.46 7.48
CA SER A 50 13.54 1.29 8.16
C SER A 50 13.51 1.10 9.67
N LEU A 51 12.32 0.97 10.27
CA LEU A 51 12.14 0.73 11.69
C LEU A 51 12.58 -0.69 12.08
N GLU A 52 12.28 -1.70 11.24
CA GLU A 52 12.74 -3.07 11.44
C GLU A 52 14.27 -3.13 11.51
N LEU A 53 14.95 -2.41 10.61
CA LEU A 53 16.41 -2.28 10.59
C LEU A 53 16.93 -1.51 11.82
N ALA A 54 16.35 -0.36 12.14
CA ALA A 54 16.76 0.46 13.28
C ALA A 54 16.63 -0.30 14.61
N VAL A 55 15.51 -0.99 14.83
CA VAL A 55 15.29 -1.80 16.03
C VAL A 55 16.26 -2.97 16.11
N THR A 56 16.57 -3.61 14.97
CA THR A 56 17.54 -4.72 14.92
C THR A 56 18.96 -4.24 15.21
N LEU A 57 19.34 -3.05 14.75
CA LEU A 57 20.64 -2.44 15.05
C LEU A 57 20.75 -2.03 16.53
N ALA A 58 19.68 -1.46 17.10
CA ALA A 58 19.67 -1.00 18.49
C ALA A 58 19.53 -2.13 19.52
N SER A 59 18.94 -3.26 19.13
CA SER A 59 18.67 -4.40 20.01
C SER A 59 19.01 -5.72 19.31
N PRO A 60 20.30 -6.12 19.32
CA PRO A 60 20.76 -7.36 18.69
C PRO A 60 20.13 -8.61 19.33
N GLU A 61 19.87 -8.56 20.63
CA GLU A 61 19.16 -9.59 21.37
C GLU A 61 17.63 -9.37 21.30
N ARG A 62 16.86 -10.47 21.28
CA ARG A 62 15.40 -10.41 21.20
C ARG A 62 14.80 -9.86 22.50
N HIS A 63 14.49 -8.56 22.52
CA HIS A 63 13.70 -7.94 23.58
C HIS A 63 12.19 -7.96 23.29
N PRO A 64 11.34 -8.18 24.32
CA PRO A 64 9.88 -8.11 24.16
C PRO A 64 9.39 -6.79 23.56
N SER A 65 9.97 -5.66 23.99
CA SER A 65 9.61 -4.33 23.47
C SER A 65 10.02 -4.14 22.00
N ALA A 66 11.17 -4.69 21.59
CA ALA A 66 11.62 -4.68 20.20
C ALA A 66 10.67 -5.48 19.29
N LYS A 67 10.14 -6.59 19.79
CA LYS A 67 9.10 -7.35 19.09
C LYS A 67 7.81 -6.53 18.96
N ALA A 68 7.33 -5.95 20.05
CA ALA A 68 6.11 -5.13 20.05
C ALA A 68 6.20 -3.95 19.06
N ALA A 69 7.35 -3.25 19.01
CA ALA A 69 7.58 -2.16 18.07
C ALA A 69 7.48 -2.63 16.60
N LYS A 70 8.08 -3.79 16.27
CA LYS A 70 7.98 -4.39 14.93
C LYS A 70 6.55 -4.82 14.58
N ASP A 71 5.83 -5.39 15.54
CA ASP A 71 4.45 -5.83 15.35
C ASP A 71 3.51 -4.64 15.09
N VAL A 72 3.70 -3.51 15.81
CA VAL A 72 2.94 -2.27 15.58
C VAL A 72 3.24 -1.67 14.20
N ALA A 73 4.51 -1.63 13.79
CA ALA A 73 4.88 -1.12 12.47
C ALA A 73 4.26 -1.94 11.34
N ALA A 74 4.25 -3.27 11.46
CA ALA A 74 3.56 -4.14 10.52
C ALA A 74 2.04 -3.92 10.49
N ALA A 75 1.42 -3.65 11.65
CA ALA A 75 -0.01 -3.32 11.73
C ALA A 75 -0.34 -2.00 11.02
N CYS A 76 0.53 -0.99 11.10
CA CYS A 76 0.37 0.26 10.36
C CYS A 76 0.38 0.05 8.84
N VAL A 77 1.28 -0.78 8.32
CA VAL A 77 1.30 -1.15 6.89
C VAL A 77 0.00 -1.85 6.49
N LEU A 78 -0.46 -2.82 7.29
CA LEU A 78 -1.70 -3.54 7.02
C LEU A 78 -2.91 -2.59 6.97
N LEU A 79 -2.98 -1.63 7.89
CA LEU A 79 -4.01 -0.61 7.90
C LEU A 79 -3.95 0.24 6.62
N GLY A 80 -2.76 0.73 6.26
CA GLY A 80 -2.56 1.50 5.03
C GLY A 80 -2.95 0.74 3.77
N ALA A 81 -2.54 -0.53 3.66
CA ALA A 81 -2.88 -1.40 2.54
C ALA A 81 -4.40 -1.66 2.47
N THR A 82 -5.07 -1.88 3.60
CA THR A 82 -6.52 -2.07 3.65
C THR A 82 -7.26 -0.80 3.21
N THR A 83 -6.84 0.37 3.72
CA THR A 83 -7.39 1.65 3.29
C THR A 83 -7.17 1.87 1.79
N SER A 84 -5.99 1.52 1.26
CA SER A 84 -5.71 1.63 -0.17
C SER A 84 -6.62 0.76 -1.02
N VAL A 85 -6.96 -0.46 -0.57
CA VAL A 85 -7.91 -1.32 -1.28
C VAL A 85 -9.30 -0.68 -1.30
N ILE A 86 -9.76 -0.15 -0.17
CA ILE A 86 -11.05 0.54 -0.07
C ILE A 86 -11.10 1.73 -1.03
N VAL A 87 -10.09 2.60 -0.99
CA VAL A 87 -10.00 3.77 -1.89
C VAL A 87 -9.93 3.33 -3.35
N GLY A 88 -9.14 2.29 -3.67
CA GLY A 88 -9.06 1.72 -5.01
C GLY A 88 -10.41 1.23 -5.53
N ILE A 89 -11.22 0.58 -4.70
CA ILE A 89 -12.58 0.16 -5.05
C ILE A 89 -13.48 1.37 -5.30
N LEU A 90 -13.39 2.42 -4.49
CA LEU A 90 -14.21 3.63 -4.66
C LEU A 90 -13.86 4.39 -5.94
N VAL A 91 -12.56 4.51 -6.27
CA VAL A 91 -12.06 5.25 -7.44
C VAL A 91 -12.23 4.44 -8.73
N LEU A 92 -11.91 3.14 -8.71
CA LEU A 92 -11.88 2.30 -9.91
C LEU A 92 -13.19 1.53 -10.13
N GLY A 93 -13.96 1.25 -9.08
CA GLY A 93 -15.11 0.36 -9.13
C GLY A 93 -16.27 0.90 -9.97
N LEU A 94 -16.66 2.16 -9.75
CA LEU A 94 -17.74 2.80 -10.52
C LEU A 94 -17.40 2.90 -12.03
N PRO A 95 -16.22 3.42 -12.42
CA PRO A 95 -15.83 3.44 -13.83
C PRO A 95 -15.71 2.04 -14.45
N LEU A 96 -15.22 1.05 -13.69
CA LEU A 96 -15.09 -0.33 -14.15
C LEU A 96 -16.45 -0.99 -14.44
N ILE A 97 -17.42 -0.85 -13.51
CA ILE A 97 -18.78 -1.37 -13.71
C ILE A 97 -19.42 -0.70 -14.93
N SER A 98 -19.22 0.61 -15.08
CA SER A 98 -19.78 1.37 -16.19
C SER A 98 -19.27 0.87 -17.55
N ARG A 99 -17.96 0.66 -17.67
CA ARG A 99 -17.33 0.11 -18.89
C ARG A 99 -17.75 -1.33 -19.20
N LEU A 100 -17.86 -2.19 -18.17
CA LEU A 100 -18.25 -3.59 -18.34
C LEU A 100 -19.74 -3.76 -18.67
N ALA A 101 -20.60 -2.85 -18.20
CA ALA A 101 -22.02 -2.83 -18.48
C ALA A 101 -22.35 -2.38 -19.92
N GLY A 102 -21.35 -2.14 -20.77
CA GLY A 102 -21.55 -1.81 -22.19
C GLY A 102 -21.94 -0.35 -22.45
N LYS A 103 -21.62 0.56 -21.53
CA LYS A 103 -21.65 2.01 -21.78
C LYS A 103 -20.24 2.56 -22.02
#